data_AF-A0A949KMZ4-F1
#
_entry.id   AF-A0A949KMZ4-F1
#
_cell.length_a   1.000
_cell.length_b   1.000
_cell.length_c   1.000
_cell.angle_alpha   90.00
_cell.angle_beta   90.00
_cell.angle_gamma   90.00
#
_symmetry.space_group_name_H-M   'P 1'
#
loop_
_entity.id
_entity.type
_entity.pdbx_description
1 polymer ?
#
loop_
_entity_poly.entity_id
_entity_poly.type
_entity_poly.pdbx_seq_one_letter_code
_entity_poly.pdbx_strand_id
1 'polypeptide(L)' 'MKTNDHNHEIAQLEQEIESLAQEQAQCAALVKELMISESTHGENHAAEIHRLKQQKMMLGTQMQHLRAKIGAMKLGII' A
#
# COMPACT_ATOMS: atom_id res chain seq x y z
N MET A 1 -29.25 -2.28 15.66
CA MET A 1 -28.17 -1.28 15.77
C MET A 1 -26.81 -1.80 15.27
N LYS A 2 -26.74 -2.83 14.40
CA LYS A 2 -25.46 -3.44 13.93
C LYS A 2 -24.95 -2.92 12.58
N THR A 3 -25.80 -2.27 11.80
CA THR A 3 -25.49 -1.80 10.44
C THR A 3 -24.62 -0.55 10.42
N ASN A 4 -24.73 0.28 11.47
CA ASN A 4 -23.97 1.52 11.58
C ASN A 4 -22.49 1.25 11.90
N ASP A 5 -22.22 0.21 12.69
CA ASP A 5 -20.87 -0.19 13.08
C ASP A 5 -20.08 -0.76 11.89
N HIS A 6 -20.70 -1.58 11.05
CA HIS A 6 -20.06 -2.11 9.83
C HIS A 6 -19.71 -1.02 8.82
N ASN A 7 -20.60 -0.03 8.65
CA ASN A 7 -20.31 1.09 7.75
C ASN A 7 -19.15 1.94 8.25
N HIS A 8 -19.04 2.12 9.58
CA HIS A 8 -17.92 2.83 10.18
C HIS A 8 -16.60 2.06 10.01
N GLU A 9 -16.59 0.75 10.26
CA GLU A 9 -15.40 -0.08 10.08
C GLU A 9 -14.99 -0.16 8.60
N ILE A 10 -15.94 -0.28 7.66
CA ILE A 10 -15.66 -0.21 6.22
C ILE A 10 -14.97 1.12 5.87
N ALA A 11 -15.49 2.25 6.37
CA ALA A 11 -14.90 3.56 6.10
C ALA A 11 -13.46 3.68 6.65
N GLN A 12 -13.20 3.11 7.83
CA GLN A 12 -11.84 3.07 8.40
C GLN A 12 -10.89 2.23 7.53
N LEU A 13 -11.33 1.06 7.09
CA LEU A 13 -10.54 0.18 6.20
C LEU A 13 -10.29 0.83 4.84
N GLU A 14 -11.27 1.58 4.31
CA GLU A 14 -11.13 2.35 3.06
C GLU A 14 -10.08 3.47 3.22
N GLN A 15 -10.09 4.18 4.35
CA GLN A 15 -9.07 5.19 4.68
C GLN A 15 -7.67 4.57 4.86
N GLU A 16 -7.58 3.40 5.49
CA GLU A 16 -6.32 2.67 5.64
C GLU A 16 -5.75 2.26 4.26
N ILE A 17 -6.60 1.79 3.35
CA ILE A 17 -6.19 1.50 1.96
C ILE A 17 -5.64 2.76 1.27
N GLU A 18 -6.25 3.92 1.46
CA GLU A 18 -5.77 5.17 0.88
C GLU A 18 -4.39 5.56 1.42
N SER A 19 -4.18 5.42 2.74
CA SER A 19 -2.88 5.65 3.36
C SER A 19 -1.80 4.70 2.82
N LEU A 20 -2.10 3.41 2.73
CA LEU A 20 -1.19 2.40 2.16
C LEU A 20 -0.88 2.68 0.67
N ALA A 21 -1.86 3.19 -0.09
CA ALA A 21 -1.66 3.56 -1.48
C ALA A 21 -0.70 4.75 -1.63
N GLN A 22 -0.79 5.74 -0.73
CA GLN A 22 0.14 6.87 -0.69
C GLN A 22 1.57 6.39 -0.36
N GLU A 23 1.73 5.52 0.63
CA GLU A 23 3.04 4.94 0.97
C GLU A 23 3.61 4.12 -0.20
N GLN A 24 2.77 3.35 -0.88
CA GLN A 24 3.18 2.59 -2.07
C GLN A 24 3.65 3.50 -3.21
N ALA A 25 2.99 4.64 -3.41
CA ALA A 25 3.39 5.64 -4.39
C ALA A 25 4.72 6.31 -4.03
N GLN A 26 4.94 6.61 -2.75
CA GLN A 26 6.22 7.15 -2.25
C GLN A 26 7.37 6.17 -2.49
N CYS A 27 7.17 4.88 -2.19
CA CYS A 27 8.17 3.85 -2.50
C CYS A 27 8.54 3.82 -3.99
N ALA A 28 7.54 3.95 -4.88
CA ALA A 28 7.78 4.00 -6.32
C ALA A 28 8.52 5.27 -6.76
N ALA A 29 8.23 6.42 -6.15
CA ALA A 29 8.94 7.67 -6.41
C ALA A 29 10.41 7.59 -5.97
N LEU A 30 10.68 7.09 -4.77
CA LEU A 30 12.04 6.92 -4.24
C LEU A 30 12.88 5.96 -5.10
N VAL A 31 12.30 4.85 -5.57
CA VAL A 31 13.00 3.95 -6.50
C VAL A 31 13.41 4.70 -7.78
N LYS A 32 12.54 5.54 -8.32
CA LYS A 32 12.84 6.32 -9.52
C LYS A 32 13.96 7.33 -9.26
N GLU A 33 13.93 8.01 -8.12
CA GLU A 33 14.97 8.96 -7.72
C GLU A 33 16.34 8.28 -7.57
N LEU A 34 16.39 7.13 -6.89
CA LEU A 34 17.62 6.36 -6.72
C LEU A 34 18.18 5.90 -8.06
N MET A 35 17.34 5.36 -8.95
CA MET A 35 17.77 4.96 -10.30
C MET A 35 18.32 6.15 -11.12
N ILE A 36 17.73 7.34 -10.98
CA ILE A 36 18.24 8.56 -11.61
C ILE A 36 19.61 8.93 -11.01
N SER A 37 19.78 8.83 -9.69
CA SER A 37 21.07 9.11 -9.05
C SER A 37 22.16 8.13 -9.51
N GLU A 38 21.86 6.84 -9.61
CA GLU A 38 22.81 5.84 -10.15
C GLU A 38 23.26 6.21 -11.58
N SER A 39 22.32 6.63 -12.43
CA SER A 39 22.61 6.99 -13.82
C SER A 39 23.38 8.31 -13.98
N THR A 40 23.26 9.22 -13.00
CA THR A 40 23.82 10.58 -13.08
C THR A 40 25.16 10.70 -12.35
N HIS A 41 25.28 10.05 -11.19
CA HIS A 41 26.42 10.21 -10.28
C HIS A 41 27.25 8.93 -10.10
N GLY A 42 26.83 7.80 -10.69
CA GLY A 42 27.55 6.53 -10.60
C GLY A 42 27.48 5.86 -9.22
N GLU A 43 26.57 6.30 -8.36
CA GLU A 43 26.28 5.66 -7.06
C GLU A 43 25.67 4.26 -7.27
N ASN A 44 25.75 3.41 -6.25
CA ASN A 44 25.09 2.10 -6.24
C ASN A 44 24.07 2.04 -5.09
N HIS A 45 22.81 2.00 -5.47
CA HIS A 45 21.64 1.97 -4.58
C HIS A 45 20.85 0.66 -4.72
N ALA A 46 21.42 -0.37 -5.33
CA ALA A 46 20.72 -1.63 -5.65
C ALA A 46 20.02 -2.27 -4.44
N ALA A 47 20.67 -2.24 -3.27
CA ALA A 47 20.10 -2.79 -2.04
C ALA A 47 18.85 -2.01 -1.58
N GLU A 48 18.90 -0.68 -1.63
CA GLU A 48 17.79 0.18 -1.20
C GLU A 48 16.64 0.13 -2.22
N ILE A 49 16.95 0.12 -3.52
CA ILE A 49 15.95 -0.10 -4.59
C ILE A 49 15.25 -1.44 -4.38
N HIS A 50 15.98 -2.50 -4.05
CA HIS A 50 15.40 -3.81 -3.81
C HIS A 50 14.49 -3.80 -2.57
N ARG A 51 14.93 -3.19 -1.48
CA ARG A 51 14.12 -3.01 -0.26
C ARG A 51 12.82 -2.26 -0.55
N LEU A 52 12.87 -1.14 -1.26
CA LEU A 52 11.69 -0.34 -1.60
C LEU A 52 10.72 -1.11 -2.51
N LYS A 53 11.24 -1.91 -3.45
CA LYS A 53 10.40 -2.81 -4.28
C LYS A 53 9.70 -3.88 -3.45
N GLN A 54 10.39 -4.48 -2.48
CA GLN A 54 9.77 -5.44 -1.56
C GLN A 54 8.69 -4.79 -0.69
N GLN A 55 8.96 -3.60 -0.14
CA GLN A 55 7.98 -2.83 0.63
C GLN A 55 6.75 -2.50 -0.22
N LYS A 56 6.94 -2.02 -1.45
CA LYS A 56 5.85 -1.75 -2.40
C LYS A 56 4.95 -2.97 -2.64
N MET A 57 5.55 -4.16 -2.79
CA MET A 57 4.82 -5.42 -2.98
C MET A 57 4.03 -5.82 -1.72
N MET A 58 4.64 -5.67 -0.55
CA MET A 58 4.01 -5.96 0.74
C MET A 58 2.79 -5.05 0.97
N LEU A 59 2.92 -3.74 0.75
CA LEU A 59 1.82 -2.77 0.82
C LEU A 59 0.68 -3.14 -0.15
N GLY A 60 1.03 -3.59 -1.36
CA GLY A 60 0.06 -4.07 -2.35
C GLY A 60 -0.76 -5.27 -1.84
N THR A 61 -0.10 -6.19 -1.16
CA THR A 61 -0.73 -7.38 -0.57
C THR A 61 -1.65 -7.01 0.60
N GLN A 62 -1.21 -6.10 1.48
CA GLN A 62 -2.03 -5.59 2.58
C GLN A 62 -3.31 -4.92 2.06
N MET A 63 -3.19 -4.04 1.05
CA MET A 63 -4.37 -3.40 0.44
C MET A 63 -5.34 -4.42 -0.16
N GLN A 64 -4.84 -5.49 -0.81
CA GLN A 64 -5.70 -6.56 -1.33
C GLN A 64 -6.44 -7.29 -0.22
N HIS A 65 -5.76 -7.58 0.90
CA HIS A 65 -6.37 -8.19 2.07
C HIS A 65 -7.49 -7.32 2.65
N LEU A 66 -7.24 -6.01 2.83
CA LEU A 66 -8.26 -5.08 3.33
C LEU A 66 -9.46 -4.97 2.39
N ARG A 67 -9.23 -4.92 1.07
CA ARG A 67 -10.31 -4.93 0.07
C ARG A 67 -11.15 -6.20 0.14
N ALA A 68 -10.51 -7.35 0.33
CA ALA A 68 -11.22 -8.62 0.51
C ALA A 68 -12.06 -8.62 1.80
N LYS A 69 -11.53 -8.08 2.90
CA LYS A 69 -12.26 -7.91 4.17
C LYS A 69 -13.49 -7.02 3.99
N ILE A 70 -13.34 -5.85 3.38
CA ILE A 70 -14.46 -4.94 3.05
C ILE A 70 -15.51 -5.66 2.20
N GLY A 71 -15.08 -6.42 1.19
CA GLY A 71 -15.99 -7.21 0.34
C GLY A 71 -16.80 -8.22 1.15
N ALA A 72 -16.16 -8.96 2.05
CA ALA A 72 -16.84 -9.92 2.92
C ALA A 72 -17.84 -9.26 3.88
N MET A 73 -17.49 -8.10 4.46
CA MET A 73 -18.38 -7.31 5.31
C MET A 73 -19.60 -6.78 4.53
N LYS A 74 -19.39 -6.24 3.31
CA LYS A 74 -20.48 -5.74 2.45
C LYS A 74 -21.44 -6.84 2.02
N LEU A 75 -20.96 -8.09 1.92
CA LEU A 75 -21.78 -9.26 1.61
C LEU A 75 -22.42 -9.90 2.86
N GLY A 76 -22.09 -9.44 4.07
CA GLY A 76 -22.57 -10.01 5.33
C GLY A 76 -22.05 -11.42 5.61
N ILE A 77 -20.89 -11.77 5.05
CA ILE A 77 -20.22 -13.07 5.24
C ILE A 77 -19.48 -13.09 6.59
N ILE A 78 -19.01 -11.93 7.04
CA ILE A 78 -18.37 -11.70 8.33
C ILE A 78 -19.02 -10.52 9.04
#